data_AF-A0A9W7IIE7-F1
#
_entry.id   AF-A0A9W7IIE7-F1
#
_cell.length_a   1.000
_cell.length_b   1.000
_cell.length_c   1.000
_cell.angle_alpha   90.00
_cell.angle_beta   90.00
_cell.angle_gamma   90.00
#
_symmetry.space_group_name_H-M   'P 1'
#
loop_
_entity.id
_entity.type
_entity.pdbx_description
1 polymer ?
#
loop_
_entity_poly.entity_id
_entity_poly.type
_entity_poly.pdbx_seq_one_letter_code
_entity_poly.pdbx_strand_id
1 'polypeptide(L)'
;MTLISNDGTFVLGFFSPGTSKNRYLGIWFNNIPVQTVVWVANRINPINDSIGLLQIKNGGRIVLQVQNTTAVWSSNTTTSARNPVLQLLNNGNLVVRDETDSNPDNYLWQSFDYP
;
A
#
# COMPACT_ATOMS: atom_id res chain seq x y z
N MET A 1 -11.78 -0.25 4.96
CA MET A 1 -11.70 -0.67 3.56
C MET A 1 -10.34 -1.31 3.34
N THR A 2 -10.31 -2.43 2.63
CA THR A 2 -9.11 -3.20 2.29
C THR A 2 -9.04 -3.36 0.77
N LEU A 3 -7.85 -3.62 0.24
CA LEU A 3 -7.64 -4.04 -1.15
C LEU A 3 -7.22 -5.51 -1.14
N ILE A 4 -7.88 -6.33 -1.93
CA ILE A 4 -7.66 -7.79 -1.98
C ILE A 4 -7.11 -8.12 -3.37
N SER A 5 -6.10 -9.01 -3.45
CA SER A 5 -5.64 -9.54 -4.72
C SER A 5 -6.76 -10.28 -5.46
N ASN A 6 -6.65 -10.41 -6.78
CA ASN A 6 -7.73 -10.97 -7.60
C ASN A 6 -8.07 -12.43 -7.23
N ASP A 7 -7.06 -13.19 -6.79
CA ASP A 7 -7.23 -14.57 -6.31
C ASP A 7 -7.61 -14.68 -4.82
N GLY A 8 -7.70 -13.56 -4.11
CA GLY A 8 -8.01 -13.55 -2.68
C GLY A 8 -6.85 -13.97 -1.77
N THR A 9 -5.63 -14.19 -2.28
CA THR A 9 -4.49 -14.66 -1.49
C THR A 9 -3.92 -13.59 -0.56
N PHE A 10 -3.84 -12.35 -1.03
CA PHE A 10 -3.22 -11.24 -0.30
C PHE A 10 -4.21 -10.11 -0.02
N VAL A 11 -4.06 -9.46 1.12
CA VAL A 11 -4.81 -8.27 1.51
C VAL A 11 -3.85 -7.14 1.88
N LEU A 12 -4.11 -5.95 1.34
CA LEU A 12 -3.56 -4.70 1.81
C LEU A 12 -4.59 -4.00 2.72
N GLY A 13 -4.16 -3.57 3.89
CA GLY A 13 -5.01 -2.78 4.78
C GLY A 13 -4.31 -2.22 6.01
N PHE A 14 -5.09 -1.55 6.85
CA PHE A 14 -4.60 -1.03 8.12
C PHE A 14 -4.72 -2.08 9.22
N PHE A 15 -3.69 -2.20 10.06
CA PHE A 15 -3.67 -3.10 11.21
C PHE A 15 -2.94 -2.49 12.41
N SER A 16 -3.15 -3.07 13.59
CA SER A 16 -2.43 -2.75 14.83
C SER A 16 -1.86 -4.04 15.43
N PRO A 17 -0.55 -4.13 15.72
CA PRO A 17 0.04 -5.33 16.28
C PRO A 17 -0.28 -5.47 17.78
N GLY A 18 -0.86 -6.61 18.16
CA GLY A 18 -1.16 -6.94 19.56
C GLY A 18 -2.09 -5.91 20.21
N THR A 19 -1.67 -5.36 21.35
CA THR A 19 -2.40 -4.30 22.08
C THR A 19 -1.90 -2.89 21.77
N SER A 20 -1.01 -2.74 20.78
CA SER A 20 -0.45 -1.45 20.40
C SER A 20 -1.52 -0.52 19.84
N LYS A 21 -1.42 0.77 20.20
CA LYS A 21 -2.19 1.85 19.58
C LYS A 21 -1.61 2.34 18.26
N ASN A 22 -0.42 1.85 17.88
CA ASN A 22 0.20 2.18 16.62
C ASN A 22 -0.49 1.44 15.48
N ARG A 23 -0.86 2.18 14.45
CA ARG A 23 -1.47 1.68 13.23
C ARG A 23 -0.50 1.72 12.06
N TYR A 24 -0.54 0.66 11.28
CA TYR A 24 0.31 0.46 10.12
C TYR A 24 -0.53 0.10 8.91
N LEU A 25 -0.06 0.46 7.72
CA LEU A 25 -0.53 -0.06 6.46
C LEU A 25 0.39 -1.21 6.05
N GLY A 26 -0.17 -2.39 5.81
CA GLY A 26 0.63 -3.56 5.43
C GLY A 26 -0.12 -4.56 4.58
N ILE A 27 0.62 -5.54 4.09
CA ILE A 27 0.13 -6.66 3.29
C ILE A 27 0.25 -7.93 4.12
N TRP A 28 -0.79 -8.77 4.11
CA TRP A 28 -0.78 -10.08 4.78
C TRP A 28 -1.50 -11.14 3.94
N PHE A 29 -1.30 -12.41 4.29
CA PHE A 29 -2.06 -13.51 3.72
C PHE A 29 -3.51 -13.49 4.21
N ASN A 30 -4.46 -13.46 3.28
CA ASN A 30 -5.89 -13.43 3.59
C ASN A 30 -6.37 -14.75 4.22
N ASN A 31 -5.80 -15.87 3.75
CA ASN A 31 -6.32 -17.21 4.00
C ASN A 31 -5.63 -17.89 5.20
N ILE A 32 -4.81 -17.16 5.96
CA ILE A 32 -4.15 -17.67 7.17
C ILE A 32 -4.88 -17.08 8.39
N PRO A 33 -5.37 -17.90 9.34
CA PRO A 33 -6.10 -17.42 10.51
C PRO A 33 -5.28 -16.48 11.40
N VAL A 34 -3.98 -16.73 11.51
CA VAL A 34 -3.03 -15.84 12.17
C VAL A 34 -2.62 -14.77 11.16
N GLN A 35 -2.77 -13.49 11.52
CA GLN A 35 -2.41 -12.39 10.64
C GLN A 35 -0.90 -12.34 10.41
N THR A 36 -0.44 -13.00 9.35
CA THR A 36 0.97 -13.04 8.93
C THR A 36 1.24 -11.88 7.97
N VAL A 37 1.74 -10.78 8.51
CA VAL A 37 2.11 -9.58 7.75
C VAL A 37 3.45 -9.82 7.04
N VAL A 38 3.47 -9.59 5.73
CA VAL A 38 4.63 -9.81 4.83
C VAL A 38 5.27 -8.52 4.34
N TRP A 39 4.58 -7.38 4.46
CA TRP A 39 5.09 -6.07 4.06
C TRP A 39 4.43 -4.95 4.86
N VAL A 40 5.17 -3.88 5.20
CA VAL A 40 4.67 -2.73 5.98
C VAL A 40 5.21 -1.42 5.40
N ALA A 41 4.30 -0.55 4.94
CA ALA A 41 4.67 0.75 4.36
C ALA A 41 5.37 1.65 5.39
N ASN A 42 4.64 2.00 6.45
CA ASN A 42 5.05 3.00 7.43
C ASN A 42 5.72 2.36 8.66
N ARG A 43 6.60 1.38 8.42
CA ARG A 43 7.33 0.64 9.47
C ARG A 43 8.14 1.56 10.40
N ILE A 44 8.67 2.66 9.87
CA ILE A 44 9.49 3.64 10.61
C ILE A 44 8.61 4.64 11.37
N ASN A 45 7.53 5.12 10.75
CA ASN A 45 6.67 6.19 11.27
C ASN A 45 5.22 5.70 11.39
N PRO A 46 4.85 5.05 12.51
CA PRO A 46 3.48 4.58 12.72
C PRO A 46 2.46 5.71 12.78
N ILE A 47 1.20 5.38 12.51
CA ILE A 47 0.07 6.27 12.75
C ILE A 47 -0.41 6.05 14.18
N ASN A 48 -0.35 7.07 15.02
CA ASN A 48 -1.01 7.03 16.34
C ASN A 48 -2.53 6.91 16.14
N ASP A 49 -3.24 6.32 17.11
CA ASP A 49 -4.70 5.98 17.19
C ASP A 49 -5.68 6.99 16.55
N SER A 50 -5.53 7.20 15.25
CA SER A 50 -6.15 8.22 14.43
C SER A 50 -6.46 7.61 13.07
N ILE A 51 -7.22 8.36 12.28
CA ILE A 51 -7.61 7.94 10.94
C ILE A 51 -6.38 8.04 10.02
N GLY A 52 -5.96 6.89 9.52
CA GLY A 52 -5.00 6.78 8.43
C GLY A 52 -5.71 6.81 7.09
N LEU A 53 -5.12 7.50 6.12
CA LEU A 53 -5.66 7.65 4.77
C LEU A 53 -4.58 7.33 3.75
N LEU A 54 -4.86 6.33 2.91
CA LEU A 54 -4.04 5.97 1.76
C LEU A 54 -4.59 6.68 0.52
N GLN A 55 -3.73 7.40 -0.20
CA GLN A 55 -4.09 8.12 -1.41
C GLN A 55 -3.03 7.92 -2.50
N ILE A 56 -3.50 7.92 -3.75
CA ILE A 56 -2.65 8.13 -4.93
C ILE A 56 -2.77 9.62 -5.29
N LYS A 57 -1.65 10.33 -5.30
CA LYS A 57 -1.58 11.72 -5.75
C LYS A 57 -1.17 11.78 -7.23
N ASN A 58 -1.27 12.97 -7.82
CA ASN A 58 -0.90 13.24 -9.21
C ASN A 58 0.46 12.60 -9.56
N GLY A 59 0.51 11.98 -10.73
CA GLY A 59 1.69 11.28 -11.23
C GLY A 59 1.90 9.87 -10.67
N GLY A 60 1.06 9.39 -9.76
CA GLY A 60 1.14 8.02 -9.22
C GLY A 60 1.85 7.91 -7.87
N ARG A 61 2.19 9.02 -7.22
CA ARG A 61 2.80 9.00 -5.89
C ARG A 61 1.81 8.51 -4.84
N ILE A 62 2.13 7.41 -4.16
CA ILE A 62 1.36 6.92 -3.03
C ILE A 62 1.72 7.75 -1.80
N VAL A 63 0.73 8.22 -1.06
CA VAL A 63 0.92 8.95 0.20
C VAL A 63 0.03 8.34 1.27
N LEU A 64 0.63 8.08 2.44
CA LEU A 64 -0.06 7.71 3.65
C LEU A 64 -0.12 8.93 4.58
N GLN A 65 -1.33 9.37 4.92
CA GLN A 65 -1.55 10.55 5.76
C GLN A 65 -2.29 10.21 7.05
N VAL A 66 -1.99 10.97 8.10
CA VAL A 66 -2.75 11.00 9.36
C VAL A 66 -3.69 12.19 9.32
N GLN A 67 -4.97 11.96 9.67
CA GLN A 67 -6.00 13.00 9.73
C GLN A 67 -6.11 13.85 8.45
N ASN A 68 -5.75 13.28 7.29
CA ASN A 68 -5.71 13.97 5.99
C ASN A 68 -4.80 15.21 5.93
N THR A 69 -3.83 15.34 6.86
CA THR A 69 -2.96 16.52 6.97
C THR A 69 -1.50 16.12 6.83
N THR A 70 -0.99 15.29 7.74
CA THR A 70 0.44 14.98 7.84
C THR A 70 0.78 13.69 7.11
N ALA A 71 1.70 13.75 6.14
CA ALA A 71 2.22 12.55 5.50
C ALA A 71 3.21 11.82 6.43
N VAL A 72 2.97 10.54 6.70
CA VAL A 72 3.86 9.68 7.51
C VAL A 72 4.72 8.75 6.65
N TRP A 73 4.29 8.50 5.42
CA TRP A 73 5.01 7.71 4.43
C TRP A 73 4.58 8.11 3.02
N SER A 74 5.50 8.00 2.06
CA SER A 74 5.19 8.15 0.63
C SER A 74 6.11 7.30 -0.21
N SER A 75 5.62 6.85 -1.37
CA SER A 75 6.48 6.22 -2.38
C SER A 75 7.42 7.24 -3.01
N ASN A 76 8.59 6.76 -3.46
CA ASN A 76 9.50 7.54 -4.28
C ASN A 76 9.24 7.21 -5.76
N THR A 77 8.28 7.91 -6.37
CA THR A 77 7.97 7.81 -7.79
C THR A 77 8.68 8.91 -8.56
N THR A 78 9.50 8.55 -9.54
CA THR A 78 10.28 9.49 -10.38
C THR A 78 9.56 9.86 -11.68
N THR A 79 8.67 8.99 -12.15
CA THR A 79 7.89 9.13 -13.39
C THR A 79 6.44 9.48 -13.09
N SER A 80 5.78 10.19 -14.01
CA SER A 80 4.40 10.66 -13.85
C SER A 80 3.46 9.89 -14.77
N ALA A 81 2.43 9.26 -14.19
CA ALA A 81 1.34 8.63 -14.94
C ALA A 81 0.18 9.61 -15.22
N ARG A 82 -0.54 9.37 -16.32
CA ARG A 82 -1.78 10.07 -16.69
C ARG A 82 -2.98 9.55 -15.90
N ASN A 83 -3.10 8.22 -15.80
CA ASN A 83 -4.18 7.58 -15.07
C ASN A 83 -3.62 6.52 -14.08
N PRO A 84 -3.04 6.95 -12.95
CA PRO A 84 -2.39 6.03 -12.03
C PRO A 84 -3.40 5.16 -11.28
N VAL A 85 -3.13 3.86 -11.25
CA VAL A 85 -3.89 2.88 -10.46
C VAL A 85 -2.97 2.17 -9.48
N LEU A 86 -3.48 1.89 -8.27
CA LEU A 86 -2.83 1.06 -7.26
C LEU A 86 -3.45 -0.33 -7.32
N GLN A 87 -2.61 -1.34 -7.54
CA GLN A 87 -3.05 -2.71 -7.71
C GLN A 87 -2.27 -3.66 -6.82
N LEU A 88 -2.96 -4.57 -6.12
CA LEU A 88 -2.35 -5.68 -5.40
C LEU A 88 -2.39 -6.92 -6.29
N LEU A 89 -1.22 -7.40 -6.69
CA LEU A 89 -1.06 -8.57 -7.55
C LEU A 89 -1.19 -9.88 -6.74
N ASN A 90 -1.49 -10.98 -7.42
CA ASN A 90 -1.68 -12.30 -6.80
C ASN A 90 -0.39 -12.86 -6.19
N ASN A 91 0.77 -12.34 -6.56
CA ASN A 91 2.05 -12.68 -5.92
C ASN A 91 2.33 -11.85 -4.66
N GLY A 92 1.43 -10.94 -4.27
CA GLY A 92 1.59 -10.06 -3.12
C GLY A 92 2.31 -8.74 -3.41
N ASN A 93 2.73 -8.51 -4.66
CA ASN A 93 3.35 -7.24 -5.05
C ASN A 93 2.28 -6.14 -5.17
N LEU A 94 2.44 -5.05 -4.42
CA LEU A 94 1.64 -3.84 -4.55
C LEU A 94 2.34 -2.92 -5.54
N VAL A 95 1.66 -2.61 -6.66
CA VAL A 95 2.23 -1.84 -7.75
C VAL A 95 1.41 -0.58 -8.03
N VAL A 96 2.11 0.46 -8.52
CA VAL A 96 1.49 1.58 -9.21
C VAL A 96 1.82 1.45 -10.70
N ARG A 97 0.79 1.53 -11.55
CA ARG A 97 0.96 1.58 -13.01
C ARG A 97 0.02 2.62 -13.60
N ASP A 98 0.30 3.04 -14.83
CA ASP A 98 -0.65 3.82 -15.61
C ASP A 98 -1.67 2.85 -16.22
N GLU A 99 -2.96 3.08 -16.01
CA GLU A 99 -4.03 2.27 -16.58
C GLU A 99 -4.05 2.34 -18.12
N THR A 100 -3.55 3.43 -18.68
CA THR A 100 -3.52 3.64 -20.15
C THR A 100 -2.27 3.09 -20.83
N ASP A 101 -1.31 2.57 -20.08
CA ASP A 101 -0.11 1.93 -20.65
C ASP A 101 -0.46 0.53 -21.18
N SER A 102 0.01 0.23 -22.39
CA SER A 102 -0.18 -1.07 -23.03
C SER A 102 0.74 -2.14 -22.47
N ASN A 103 1.83 -1.76 -21.80
CA ASN A 103 2.70 -2.67 -21.08
C ASN A 103 2.21 -2.83 -19.62
N PRO A 104 1.59 -3.96 -19.26
CA PRO A 104 1.04 -4.17 -17.92
C PRO A 104 2.13 -4.24 -16.84
N ASP A 105 3.39 -4.47 -17.21
CA ASP A 105 4.52 -4.61 -16.30
C ASP A 105 5.38 -3.35 -16.18
N ASN A 106 4.97 -2.24 -16.82
CA ASN A 106 5.64 -0.95 -16.67
C ASN A 106 5.20 -0.25 -15.37
N TYR A 107 5.76 -0.70 -14.25
CA TYR A 107 5.43 -0.17 -12.93
C TYR A 107 6.17 1.14 -12.65
N LEU A 108 5.44 2.16 -12.16
CA LEU A 108 6.02 3.42 -11.67
C LEU A 108 6.64 3.23 -10.28
N TRP A 109 6.13 2.26 -9.52
CA TRP A 109 6.60 1.87 -8.20
C TRP A 109 6.09 0.47 -7.86
N GLN A 110 6.86 -0.31 -7.10
CA GLN A 110 6.42 -1.61 -6.59
C GLN A 110 6.96 -1.88 -5.18
N SER A 111 6.19 -2.59 -4.36
CA SER A 111 6.56 -2.91 -2.98
C SER A 111 7.75 -3.87 -2.89
N PHE A 112 7.96 -4.71 -3.90
CA PHE A 112 9.05 -5.68 -3.92
C PHE A 112 10.44 -5.03 -3.99
N ASP A 113 10.53 -3.79 -4.45
CA ASP A 113 11.79 -3.02 -4.41
C ASP A 113 12.12 -2.53 -2.98
N TYR A 114 11.18 -2.66 -2.04
CA TYR A 114 11.27 -2.14 -0.67
C TYR A 114 10.78 -3.18 0.36
N PRO A 115 11.51 -4.30 0.56
CA PRO A 115 11.13 -5.34 1.52
C PRO A 115 11.17 -4.88 2.99
#